data_AF-A0A7X7NFZ6-F1
#
_entry.id   AF-A0A7X7NFZ6-F1
#
_cell.length_a   1.000
_cell.length_b   1.000
_cell.length_c   1.000
_cell.angle_alpha   90.00
_cell.angle_beta   90.00
_cell.angle_gamma   90.00
#
_symmetry.space_group_name_H-M   'P 1'
#
loop_
_entity.id
_entity.type
_entity.pdbx_description
1 polymer ?
#
loop_
_entity_poly.entity_id
_entity_poly.type
_entity_poly.pdbx_seq_one_letter_code
_entity_poly.pdbx_strand_id
1 'polypeptide(L)'
;MPNLIVVNNPKDWTFAIPGVELVSARSYLTGETYSQMRQARVFNFCKSYRYQSMGYYVSLLASARGHKPLPNISTIQDLKSQTLIRFVDDDLDELIQKTLAPIKADTYNLSIYFGRNISKCYDKLALQLYNLFPAPLLKAEFVRNKEVWHLQNIDPISTGEIPREHHQFLVEVATWHFTGRGVSTVKRKAQRYDLAILWDPKEEEGPSNEKAIKRFISAGESLGLHSELINRDDFGSLAEFDALFIRETTNVNHHTYRFARRATAEGLVVVDDPESILKCSNKVYLAELLDHHNVPTPRTSIVHKET
;
A
#
# COMPACT_ATOMS: atom_id res chain seq x y z
N MET A 1 -1.04 6.12 14.56
CA MET A 1 -1.73 4.94 15.15
C MET A 1 -0.73 3.97 15.80
N PRO A 2 -1.11 3.13 16.79
CA PRO A 2 -0.26 2.04 17.27
C PRO A 2 -0.10 0.96 16.19
N ASN A 3 1.10 0.38 16.10
CA ASN A 3 1.41 -0.75 15.23
C ASN A 3 1.34 -2.04 16.05
N LEU A 4 0.56 -3.01 15.58
CA LEU A 4 0.42 -4.32 16.20
C LEU A 4 0.89 -5.40 15.22
N ILE A 5 1.85 -6.23 15.61
CA ILE A 5 2.16 -7.49 14.92
C ILE A 5 1.35 -8.59 15.59
N VAL A 6 0.46 -9.21 14.82
CA VAL A 6 -0.41 -10.29 15.31
C VAL A 6 0.08 -11.63 14.78
N VAL A 7 0.47 -12.51 15.68
CA VAL A 7 1.01 -13.85 15.37
C VAL A 7 0.21 -14.94 16.08
N ASN A 8 0.20 -16.17 15.56
CA ASN A 8 -0.46 -17.29 16.25
C ASN A 8 0.13 -17.53 17.65
N ASN A 9 1.46 -17.56 17.76
CA ASN A 9 2.19 -17.80 18.99
C ASN A 9 3.37 -16.83 19.11
N PRO A 10 3.34 -15.86 20.04
CA PRO A 10 4.44 -14.91 20.26
C PRO A 10 5.78 -15.58 20.56
N LYS A 11 5.80 -16.80 21.10
CA LYS A 11 7.06 -17.54 21.36
C LYS A 11 7.81 -17.93 20.09
N ASP A 12 7.11 -18.04 18.96
CA ASP A 12 7.71 -18.37 17.66
C ASP A 12 8.30 -17.11 17.00
N TRP A 13 8.05 -15.92 17.55
CA TRP A 13 8.52 -14.65 17.03
C TRP A 13 9.84 -14.25 17.68
N THR A 14 10.94 -14.41 16.93
CA THR A 14 12.30 -14.16 17.43
C THR A 14 12.83 -12.77 17.07
N PHE A 15 12.02 -11.92 16.44
CA PHE A 15 12.44 -10.62 15.93
C PHE A 15 12.12 -9.51 16.91
N ALA A 16 13.11 -8.67 17.24
CA ALA A 16 12.87 -7.42 17.95
C ALA A 16 12.73 -6.30 16.93
N ILE A 17 11.52 -5.75 16.80
CA ILE A 17 11.25 -4.66 15.88
C ILE A 17 10.85 -3.42 16.70
N PRO A 18 11.54 -2.28 16.55
CA PRO A 18 11.19 -1.06 17.27
C PRO A 18 9.81 -0.52 16.89
N GLY A 19 9.10 0.06 17.86
CA GLY A 19 7.87 0.82 17.59
C GLY A 19 6.62 -0.02 17.25
N VAL A 20 6.65 -1.33 17.53
CA VAL A 20 5.54 -2.24 17.27
C VAL A 20 5.29 -3.17 18.45
N GLU A 21 4.01 -3.41 18.77
CA GLU A 21 3.60 -4.32 19.84
C GLU A 21 3.37 -5.72 19.27
N LEU A 22 3.97 -6.74 19.89
CA LEU A 22 3.75 -8.14 19.52
C LEU A 22 2.55 -8.71 20.29
N VAL A 23 1.53 -9.16 19.56
CA VAL A 23 0.26 -9.64 20.12
C VAL A 23 -0.05 -11.05 19.61
N SER A 24 -0.56 -11.91 20.49
CA SER A 24 -1.06 -13.22 20.03
C SER A 24 -2.42 -13.05 19.33
N ALA A 25 -2.69 -13.85 18.29
CA ALA A 25 -3.95 -13.82 17.57
C ALA A 25 -5.14 -14.07 18.52
N ARG A 26 -4.98 -14.95 19.52
CA ARG A 26 -6.00 -15.18 20.53
C ARG A 26 -6.27 -13.92 21.35
N SER A 27 -5.22 -13.28 21.87
CA SER A 27 -5.32 -12.04 22.64
C SER A 27 -5.98 -10.93 21.84
N TYR A 28 -5.61 -10.75 20.57
CA TYR A 28 -6.19 -9.73 19.69
C TYR A 28 -7.69 -9.94 19.44
N LEU A 29 -8.11 -11.19 19.23
CA LEU A 29 -9.52 -11.51 18.95
C LEU A 29 -10.40 -11.37 20.19
N THR A 30 -9.95 -11.87 21.35
CA THR A 30 -10.77 -11.97 22.57
C THR A 30 -10.55 -10.86 23.59
N GLY A 31 -9.47 -10.11 23.48
CA GLY A 31 -9.09 -9.08 24.46
C GLY A 31 -9.93 -7.82 24.33
N GLU A 32 -10.51 -7.37 25.44
CA GLU A 32 -11.32 -6.15 25.50
C GLU A 32 -10.51 -4.90 25.11
N THR A 33 -9.22 -4.84 25.52
CA THR A 33 -8.28 -3.78 25.16
C THR A 33 -8.23 -3.52 23.66
N TYR A 34 -8.21 -4.57 22.83
CA TYR A 34 -8.13 -4.45 21.37
C TYR A 34 -9.50 -4.26 20.72
N SER A 35 -10.59 -4.62 21.41
CA SER A 35 -11.94 -4.39 20.92
C SER A 35 -12.43 -2.96 21.17
N GLN A 36 -11.97 -2.34 22.24
CA GLN A 36 -12.27 -0.93 22.56
C GLN A 36 -11.27 0.05 21.93
N MET A 37 -10.17 -0.48 21.38
CA MET A 37 -9.21 0.32 20.64
C MET A 37 -9.89 0.93 19.41
N ARG A 38 -9.76 2.26 19.26
CA ARG A 38 -10.44 2.98 18.17
C ARG A 38 -9.78 2.77 16.82
N GLN A 39 -8.44 2.76 16.80
CA GLN A 39 -7.62 2.70 15.59
C GLN A 39 -6.30 2.00 15.90
N ALA A 40 -5.84 1.16 14.97
CA ALA A 40 -4.53 0.52 14.99
C ALA A 40 -4.15 0.07 13.57
N ARG A 41 -2.85 0.00 13.28
CA ARG A 41 -2.34 -0.75 12.14
C ARG A 41 -2.04 -2.18 12.57
N VAL A 42 -2.69 -3.16 11.95
CA VAL A 42 -2.66 -4.56 12.36
C VAL A 42 -1.92 -5.38 11.31
N PHE A 43 -0.66 -5.66 11.54
CA PHE A 43 0.17 -6.48 10.66
C PHE A 43 -0.06 -7.94 11.03
N ASN A 44 -0.83 -8.62 10.21
CA ASN A 44 -1.22 -9.99 10.43
C ASN A 44 -0.12 -10.91 9.88
N PHE A 45 0.55 -11.63 10.78
CA PHE A 45 1.60 -12.60 10.49
C PHE A 45 1.13 -14.02 10.85
N CYS A 46 -0.17 -14.26 10.83
CA CYS A 46 -0.70 -15.58 11.12
C CYS A 46 -0.29 -16.59 10.04
N LYS A 47 -0.09 -17.85 10.46
CA LYS A 47 0.37 -18.96 9.61
C LYS A 47 -0.60 -19.34 8.50
N SER A 48 -1.87 -18.94 8.60
CA SER A 48 -2.90 -19.30 7.62
C SER A 48 -4.02 -18.28 7.56
N TYR A 49 -4.48 -17.98 6.34
CA TYR A 49 -5.59 -17.09 6.01
C TYR A 49 -6.79 -17.83 5.40
N ARG A 50 -6.85 -19.16 5.53
CA ARG A 50 -8.00 -19.96 5.08
C ARG A 50 -9.29 -19.45 5.74
N TYR A 51 -10.42 -19.63 5.06
CA TYR A 51 -11.71 -19.21 5.61
C TYR A 51 -11.90 -19.81 7.01
N GLN A 52 -12.37 -19.00 7.96
CA GLN A 52 -12.51 -19.34 9.38
C GLN A 52 -11.21 -19.69 10.14
N SER A 53 -10.03 -19.46 9.57
CA SER A 53 -8.77 -19.53 10.32
C SER A 53 -8.62 -18.34 11.28
N MET A 54 -7.71 -18.46 12.25
CA MET A 54 -7.35 -17.35 13.13
C MET A 54 -6.89 -16.12 12.34
N GLY A 55 -6.02 -16.32 11.33
CA GLY A 55 -5.54 -15.21 10.50
C GLY A 55 -6.66 -14.52 9.72
N TYR A 56 -7.62 -15.29 9.21
CA TYR A 56 -8.81 -14.74 8.56
C TYR A 56 -9.63 -13.87 9.52
N TYR A 57 -9.90 -14.36 10.73
CA TYR A 57 -10.66 -13.60 11.72
C TYR A 57 -9.91 -12.36 12.23
N VAL A 58 -8.58 -12.41 12.32
CA VAL A 58 -7.77 -11.23 12.70
C VAL A 58 -8.00 -10.09 11.72
N SER A 59 -7.85 -10.33 10.42
CA SER A 59 -8.07 -9.28 9.41
C SER A 59 -9.54 -8.87 9.32
N LEU A 60 -10.48 -9.81 9.41
CA LEU A 60 -11.91 -9.52 9.38
C LEU A 60 -12.34 -8.61 10.55
N LEU A 61 -12.00 -8.97 11.78
CA LEU A 61 -12.36 -8.18 12.96
C LEU A 61 -11.59 -6.86 13.01
N ALA A 62 -10.33 -6.84 12.57
CA ALA A 62 -9.58 -5.59 12.45
C ALA A 62 -10.30 -4.60 11.53
N SER A 63 -10.68 -5.01 10.32
CA SER A 63 -11.45 -4.18 9.40
C SER A 63 -12.79 -3.74 10.02
N ALA A 64 -13.53 -4.65 10.66
CA ALA A 64 -14.82 -4.32 11.30
C ALA A 64 -14.70 -3.34 12.47
N ARG A 65 -13.57 -3.36 13.20
CA ARG A 65 -13.25 -2.42 14.29
C ARG A 65 -12.75 -1.06 13.80
N GLY A 66 -12.59 -0.86 12.50
CA GLY A 66 -11.96 0.35 11.93
C GLY A 66 -10.43 0.39 12.12
N HIS A 67 -9.81 -0.75 12.45
CA HIS A 67 -8.37 -0.90 12.37
C HIS A 67 -7.96 -1.07 10.90
N LYS A 68 -6.68 -0.89 10.61
CA LYS A 68 -6.08 -1.03 9.27
C LYS A 68 -5.24 -2.31 9.20
N PRO A 69 -5.84 -3.47 8.85
CA PRO A 69 -5.09 -4.72 8.75
C PRO A 69 -4.29 -4.84 7.46
N LEU A 70 -3.11 -5.45 7.55
CA LEU A 70 -2.28 -5.86 6.42
C LEU A 70 -1.93 -7.36 6.58
N PRO A 71 -2.40 -8.26 5.69
CA PRO A 71 -3.37 -8.02 4.62
C PRO A 71 -4.78 -7.72 5.16
N ASN A 72 -5.57 -6.96 4.38
CA ASN A 72 -7.00 -6.77 4.64
C ASN A 72 -7.82 -7.98 4.13
N ILE A 73 -9.13 -7.98 4.40
CA ILE A 73 -10.01 -9.10 4.03
C ILE A 73 -10.11 -9.29 2.51
N SER A 74 -10.13 -8.20 1.74
CA SER A 74 -10.18 -8.23 0.28
C SER A 74 -8.90 -8.85 -0.28
N THR A 75 -7.72 -8.43 0.18
CA THR A 75 -6.44 -9.03 -0.21
C THR A 75 -6.40 -10.53 0.09
N ILE A 76 -6.93 -10.97 1.24
CA ILE A 76 -6.99 -12.40 1.58
C ILE A 76 -7.89 -13.19 0.60
N GLN A 77 -8.94 -12.57 0.08
CA GLN A 77 -9.78 -13.17 -0.96
C GLN A 77 -9.08 -13.17 -2.32
N ASP A 78 -8.40 -12.07 -2.66
CA ASP A 78 -7.70 -11.90 -3.93
C ASP A 78 -6.54 -12.89 -4.08
N LEU A 79 -5.77 -13.12 -3.00
CA LEU A 79 -4.71 -14.12 -2.94
C LEU A 79 -5.20 -15.55 -3.24
N LYS A 80 -6.49 -15.85 -3.01
CA LYS A 80 -7.08 -17.16 -3.33
C LYS A 80 -7.64 -17.23 -4.75
N SER A 81 -7.77 -16.09 -5.43
CA SER A 81 -8.38 -16.01 -6.74
C SER A 81 -7.35 -16.29 -7.83
N GLN A 82 -7.35 -17.52 -8.35
CA GLN A 82 -6.54 -17.88 -9.53
C GLN A 82 -6.87 -17.01 -10.76
N THR A 83 -8.06 -16.40 -10.81
CA THR A 83 -8.46 -15.53 -11.92
C THR A 83 -7.72 -14.20 -11.84
N LEU A 84 -7.63 -13.59 -10.66
CA LEU A 84 -6.88 -12.34 -10.48
C LEU A 84 -5.36 -12.54 -10.68
N ILE A 85 -4.85 -13.70 -10.28
CA ILE A 85 -3.45 -14.09 -10.53
C ILE A 85 -3.15 -14.22 -12.04
N ARG A 86 -4.15 -14.53 -12.87
CA ARG A 86 -4.01 -14.66 -14.34
C ARG A 86 -4.26 -13.36 -15.10
N PHE A 87 -5.02 -12.41 -14.53
CA PHE A 87 -5.24 -11.08 -15.09
C PHE A 87 -4.14 -10.11 -14.63
N VAL A 88 -2.89 -10.50 -14.88
CA VAL A 88 -1.74 -9.62 -14.73
C VAL A 88 -1.75 -8.63 -15.89
N ASP A 89 -1.55 -7.34 -15.59
CA ASP A 89 -1.43 -6.28 -16.63
C ASP A 89 -0.18 -6.54 -17.49
N ASP A 90 -0.20 -6.16 -18.76
CA ASP A 90 0.85 -6.44 -19.75
C ASP A 90 2.23 -5.96 -19.24
N ASP A 91 2.26 -4.82 -18.53
CA ASP A 91 3.46 -4.26 -17.90
C ASP A 91 4.14 -5.21 -16.89
N LEU A 92 3.35 -5.93 -16.08
CA LEU A 92 3.89 -6.85 -15.08
C LEU A 92 4.31 -8.17 -15.74
N ASP A 93 3.60 -8.63 -16.77
CA ASP A 93 4.01 -9.81 -17.55
C ASP A 93 5.35 -9.59 -18.24
N GLU A 94 5.57 -8.42 -18.87
CA GLU A 94 6.87 -8.04 -19.43
C GLU A 94 7.97 -8.02 -18.36
N LEU A 95 7.66 -7.47 -17.17
CA LEU A 95 8.62 -7.43 -16.06
C LEU A 95 8.98 -8.83 -15.58
N ILE A 96 8.01 -9.74 -15.47
CA ILE A 96 8.22 -11.15 -15.11
C ILE A 96 9.17 -11.79 -16.12
N GLN A 97 8.88 -11.69 -17.43
CA GLN A 97 9.72 -12.28 -18.46
C GLN A 97 11.15 -11.78 -18.38
N LYS A 98 11.34 -10.45 -18.32
CA LYS A 98 12.66 -9.83 -18.29
C LYS A 98 13.45 -10.20 -17.05
N THR A 99 12.80 -10.23 -15.89
CA THR A 99 13.45 -10.46 -14.60
C THR A 99 13.85 -11.92 -14.43
N LEU A 100 13.02 -12.85 -14.91
CA LEU A 100 13.24 -14.29 -14.76
C LEU A 100 13.96 -14.93 -15.97
N ALA A 101 14.17 -14.21 -17.07
CA ALA A 101 14.90 -14.70 -18.25
C ALA A 101 16.26 -15.38 -17.94
N PRO A 102 17.08 -14.91 -16.97
CA PRO A 102 18.35 -15.56 -16.64
C PRO A 102 18.21 -16.91 -15.92
N ILE A 103 17.03 -17.24 -15.40
CA ILE A 103 16.79 -18.46 -14.61
C ILE A 103 16.74 -19.68 -15.53
N LYS A 104 17.63 -20.64 -15.28
CA LYS A 104 17.72 -21.88 -16.08
C LYS A 104 16.70 -22.94 -15.68
N ALA A 105 16.22 -22.92 -14.44
CA ALA A 105 15.19 -23.84 -13.98
C ALA A 105 13.82 -23.52 -14.61
N ASP A 106 12.91 -24.49 -14.62
CA ASP A 106 11.53 -24.30 -15.08
C ASP A 106 10.60 -23.82 -13.96
N THR A 107 11.10 -23.72 -12.74
CA THR A 107 10.36 -23.17 -11.60
C THR A 107 11.24 -22.18 -10.83
N TYR A 108 10.60 -21.16 -10.26
CA TYR A 108 11.27 -20.16 -9.44
C TYR A 108 10.36 -19.66 -8.32
N ASN A 109 10.90 -19.58 -7.11
CA ASN A 109 10.18 -19.07 -5.95
C ASN A 109 10.80 -17.74 -5.51
N LEU A 110 10.00 -16.67 -5.53
CA LEU A 110 10.40 -15.34 -5.10
C LEU A 110 9.79 -15.04 -3.72
N SER A 111 10.63 -14.91 -2.69
CA SER A 111 10.21 -14.40 -1.38
C SER A 111 10.15 -12.87 -1.40
N ILE A 112 9.10 -12.30 -0.85
CA ILE A 112 8.86 -10.85 -0.81
C ILE A 112 8.60 -10.47 0.64
N TYR A 113 9.35 -9.51 1.16
CA TYR A 113 9.26 -9.00 2.52
C TYR A 113 8.93 -7.51 2.43
N PHE A 114 7.70 -7.10 2.77
CA PHE A 114 7.21 -5.72 2.66
C PHE A 114 7.58 -5.05 1.31
N GLY A 115 7.32 -5.76 0.20
CA GLY A 115 7.62 -5.28 -1.15
C GLY A 115 9.10 -5.32 -1.58
N ARG A 116 9.99 -5.91 -0.78
CA ARG A 116 11.43 -6.03 -1.09
C ARG A 116 11.88 -7.48 -1.21
N ASN A 117 12.97 -7.71 -1.91
CA ASN A 117 13.65 -9.00 -1.98
C ASN A 117 15.11 -8.87 -1.52
N ILE A 118 15.67 -9.94 -0.98
CA ILE A 118 17.08 -9.98 -0.55
C ILE A 118 18.05 -9.67 -1.71
N SER A 119 17.69 -10.10 -2.91
CA SER A 119 18.40 -9.82 -4.16
C SER A 119 17.76 -8.64 -4.88
N LYS A 120 18.47 -7.50 -4.91
CA LYS A 120 18.01 -6.22 -5.47
C LYS A 120 17.54 -6.29 -6.93
N CYS A 121 18.00 -7.27 -7.71
CA CYS A 121 17.54 -7.44 -9.09
C CYS A 121 16.04 -7.77 -9.17
N TYR A 122 15.46 -8.40 -8.14
CA TYR A 122 14.03 -8.74 -8.08
C TYR A 122 13.17 -7.69 -7.39
N ASP A 123 13.75 -6.61 -6.84
CA ASP A 123 13.01 -5.63 -6.03
C ASP A 123 11.84 -5.01 -6.79
N LYS A 124 12.02 -4.69 -8.08
CA LYS A 124 10.94 -4.12 -8.90
C LYS A 124 9.75 -5.07 -9.04
N LEU A 125 10.04 -6.35 -9.29
CA LEU A 125 9.01 -7.39 -9.42
C LEU A 125 8.33 -7.65 -8.06
N ALA A 126 9.12 -7.74 -6.99
CA ALA A 126 8.64 -7.91 -5.63
C ALA A 126 7.68 -6.78 -5.21
N LEU A 127 8.04 -5.53 -5.54
CA LEU A 127 7.25 -4.35 -5.25
C LEU A 127 5.93 -4.33 -6.04
N GLN A 128 5.97 -4.63 -7.34
CA GLN A 128 4.73 -4.69 -8.14
C GLN A 128 3.76 -5.75 -7.63
N LEU A 129 4.26 -6.94 -7.27
CA LEU A 129 3.43 -8.01 -6.70
C LEU A 129 2.88 -7.63 -5.33
N TYR A 130 3.67 -7.00 -4.47
CA TYR A 130 3.19 -6.47 -3.18
C TYR A 130 2.11 -5.39 -3.36
N ASN A 131 2.26 -4.53 -4.37
CA ASN A 131 1.28 -3.49 -4.66
C ASN A 131 -0.08 -4.05 -5.12
N LEU A 132 -0.06 -5.19 -5.82
CA LEU A 132 -1.27 -5.93 -6.20
C LEU A 132 -1.85 -6.75 -5.05
N PHE A 133 -1.01 -7.39 -4.24
CA PHE A 133 -1.42 -8.25 -3.14
C PHE A 133 -0.77 -7.83 -1.81
N PRO A 134 -1.21 -6.74 -1.18
CA PRO A 134 -0.54 -6.19 0.00
C PRO A 134 -0.60 -7.12 1.21
N ALA A 135 0.52 -7.76 1.53
CA ALA A 135 0.69 -8.55 2.74
C ALA A 135 2.13 -8.40 3.26
N PRO A 136 2.39 -8.57 4.58
CA PRO A 136 3.71 -8.35 5.14
C PRO A 136 4.78 -9.24 4.51
N LEU A 137 4.46 -10.50 4.26
CA LEU A 137 5.35 -11.50 3.67
C LEU A 137 4.60 -12.30 2.62
N LEU A 138 5.18 -12.43 1.42
CA LEU A 138 4.60 -13.16 0.31
C LEU A 138 5.64 -14.06 -0.34
N LYS A 139 5.19 -15.17 -0.91
CA LYS A 139 5.96 -16.04 -1.78
C LYS A 139 5.22 -16.12 -3.11
N ALA A 140 5.86 -15.65 -4.17
CA ALA A 140 5.38 -15.80 -5.53
C ALA A 140 6.07 -17.01 -6.18
N GLU A 141 5.27 -17.94 -6.70
CA GLU A 141 5.72 -19.15 -7.36
C GLU A 141 5.52 -19.00 -8.86
N PHE A 142 6.60 -19.19 -9.62
CA PHE A 142 6.62 -19.05 -11.06
C PHE A 142 6.95 -20.38 -11.73
N VAL A 143 6.31 -20.62 -12.87
CA VAL A 143 6.57 -21.77 -13.73
C VAL A 143 6.84 -21.32 -15.15
N ARG A 144 7.80 -21.96 -15.82
CA ARG A 144 8.14 -21.71 -17.22
C ARG A 144 7.52 -22.78 -18.10
N ASN A 145 6.62 -22.37 -18.99
CA ASN A 145 5.99 -23.24 -19.99
C ASN A 145 6.25 -22.67 -21.38
N LYS A 146 6.78 -23.49 -22.30
CA LYS A 146 7.10 -23.07 -23.69
C LYS A 146 7.91 -21.76 -23.74
N GLU A 147 8.95 -21.69 -22.91
CA GLU A 147 9.85 -20.52 -22.76
C GLU A 147 9.23 -19.26 -22.16
N VAL A 148 7.96 -19.28 -21.76
CA VAL A 148 7.28 -18.16 -21.12
C VAL A 148 7.09 -18.43 -19.63
N TRP A 149 7.46 -17.45 -18.81
CA TRP A 149 7.23 -17.48 -17.36
C TRP A 149 5.81 -17.07 -17.03
N HIS A 150 5.19 -17.78 -16.10
CA HIS A 150 3.86 -17.45 -15.58
C HIS A 150 3.89 -17.44 -14.06
N LEU A 151 3.20 -16.46 -13.46
CA LEU A 151 2.88 -16.49 -12.04
C LEU A 151 1.87 -17.61 -11.79
N GLN A 152 2.31 -18.69 -11.15
CA GLN A 152 1.46 -19.84 -10.83
C GLN A 152 0.62 -19.56 -9.59
N ASN A 153 1.26 -19.00 -8.56
CA ASN A 153 0.63 -18.78 -7.27
C ASN A 153 1.32 -17.64 -6.51
N ILE A 154 0.60 -16.99 -5.60
CA ILE A 154 1.16 -16.03 -4.67
C ILE A 154 0.48 -16.19 -3.32
N ASP A 155 1.26 -16.57 -2.32
CA ASP A 155 0.75 -16.91 -0.98
C ASP A 155 1.50 -16.16 0.11
N PRO A 156 0.85 -15.87 1.24
CA PRO A 156 1.55 -15.36 2.42
C PRO A 156 2.57 -16.35 2.97
N ILE A 157 3.72 -15.85 3.45
CA ILE A 157 4.74 -16.68 4.11
C ILE A 157 4.45 -16.77 5.62
N SER A 158 4.47 -17.98 6.16
CA SER A 158 4.47 -18.19 7.61
C SER A 158 5.83 -17.82 8.21
N THR A 159 5.86 -17.17 9.38
CA THR A 159 7.11 -16.73 10.01
C THR A 159 8.13 -17.86 10.24
N GLY A 160 7.65 -19.08 10.49
CA GLY A 160 8.51 -20.26 10.66
C GLY A 160 9.14 -20.79 9.37
N GLU A 161 8.66 -20.36 8.20
CA GLU A 161 9.17 -20.77 6.89
C GLU A 161 10.28 -19.84 6.37
N ILE A 162 10.54 -18.74 7.08
CA ILE A 162 11.55 -17.76 6.69
C ILE A 162 12.95 -18.34 6.99
N PRO A 163 13.82 -18.49 5.97
CA PRO A 163 15.20 -18.94 6.17
C PRO A 163 15.94 -18.05 7.17
N ARG A 164 16.78 -18.65 8.02
CA ARG A 164 17.55 -17.90 9.04
C ARG A 164 18.43 -16.81 8.43
N GLU A 165 18.97 -17.05 7.24
CA GLU A 165 19.77 -16.07 6.49
C GLU A 165 18.98 -14.82 6.06
N HIS A 166 17.64 -14.91 5.97
CA HIS A 166 16.78 -13.78 5.62
C HIS A 166 16.32 -12.99 6.86
N HIS A 167 16.60 -13.46 8.08
CA HIS A 167 16.10 -12.86 9.32
C HIS A 167 16.58 -11.43 9.52
N GLN A 168 17.87 -11.17 9.25
CA GLN A 168 18.41 -9.82 9.36
C GLN A 168 17.75 -8.87 8.35
N PHE A 169 17.63 -9.30 7.09
CA PHE A 169 16.97 -8.52 6.04
C PHE A 169 15.51 -8.21 6.39
N LEU A 170 14.77 -9.20 6.92
CA LEU A 170 13.40 -9.00 7.38
C LEU A 170 13.31 -7.91 8.45
N VAL A 171 14.19 -7.95 9.46
CA VAL A 171 14.19 -6.95 10.55
C VAL A 171 14.48 -5.57 9.97
N GLU A 172 15.44 -5.45 9.05
CA GLU A 172 15.79 -4.18 8.40
C GLU A 172 14.60 -3.59 7.63
N VAL A 173 13.98 -4.38 6.75
CA VAL A 173 12.86 -3.90 5.92
C VAL A 173 11.61 -3.64 6.77
N ALA A 174 11.30 -4.50 7.74
CA ALA A 174 10.17 -4.29 8.64
C ALA A 174 10.37 -3.05 9.53
N THR A 175 11.58 -2.82 10.04
CA THR A 175 11.89 -1.61 10.80
C THR A 175 11.66 -0.38 9.94
N TRP A 176 12.17 -0.38 8.70
CA TRP A 176 11.95 0.71 7.75
C TRP A 176 10.46 0.97 7.49
N HIS A 177 9.67 -0.10 7.32
CA HIS A 177 8.21 -0.01 7.13
C HIS A 177 7.51 0.65 8.32
N PHE A 178 7.83 0.26 9.55
CA PHE A 178 7.13 0.78 10.74
C PHE A 178 7.57 2.18 11.17
N THR A 179 8.84 2.54 10.93
CA THR A 179 9.36 3.86 11.28
C THR A 179 9.03 4.92 10.21
N GLY A 180 8.63 4.48 9.02
CA GLY A 180 8.43 5.34 7.86
C GLY A 180 9.73 5.93 7.32
N ARG A 181 9.63 6.81 6.30
CA ARG A 181 10.78 7.46 5.65
C ARG A 181 11.49 8.53 6.50
N GLY A 182 11.00 8.80 7.71
CA GLY A 182 11.56 9.78 8.63
C GLY A 182 11.88 9.17 9.99
N VAL A 183 13.17 9.04 10.30
CA VAL A 183 13.64 8.67 11.64
C VAL A 183 13.37 9.85 12.59
N SER A 184 12.17 9.93 13.16
CA SER A 184 11.91 10.88 14.24
C SER A 184 12.18 10.20 15.58
N THR A 185 13.33 10.50 16.17
CA THR A 185 13.80 10.08 17.50
C THR A 185 13.06 10.76 18.66
N VAL A 186 12.07 11.61 18.38
CA VAL A 186 11.31 12.33 19.40
C VAL A 186 10.07 11.52 19.72
N LYS A 187 9.77 11.29 21.01
CA LYS A 187 8.48 10.75 21.48
C LYS A 187 7.35 11.65 20.96
N ARG A 188 6.85 11.35 19.77
CA ARG A 188 5.73 12.07 19.16
C ARG A 188 4.52 11.86 20.06
N LYS A 189 3.82 12.94 20.42
CA LYS A 189 2.46 12.83 20.94
C LYS A 189 1.68 11.94 19.97
N ALA A 190 0.87 11.01 20.50
CA ALA A 190 0.08 10.13 19.67
C ALA A 190 -0.85 10.99 18.79
N GLN A 191 -0.46 11.17 17.53
CA GLN A 191 -1.27 11.84 16.53
C GLN A 191 -2.50 10.97 16.29
N ARG A 192 -3.64 11.62 16.10
CA ARG A 192 -4.94 10.94 16.08
C ARG A 192 -5.23 10.26 14.74
N TYR A 193 -4.71 10.79 13.64
CA TYR A 193 -4.94 10.27 12.30
C TYR A 193 -3.63 10.27 11.51
N ASP A 194 -3.48 9.31 10.59
CA ASP A 194 -2.33 9.19 9.71
C ASP A 194 -2.68 9.70 8.29
N LEU A 195 -1.92 10.68 7.80
CA LEU A 195 -2.08 11.31 6.49
C LEU A 195 -0.91 10.91 5.57
N ALA A 196 -1.22 10.24 4.48
CA ALA A 196 -0.29 10.05 3.38
C ALA A 196 -0.26 11.29 2.48
N ILE A 197 0.92 11.83 2.22
CA ILE A 197 1.15 12.90 1.24
C ILE A 197 1.91 12.31 0.06
N LEU A 198 1.24 12.14 -1.08
CA LEU A 198 1.84 11.64 -2.32
C LEU A 198 2.63 12.75 -2.98
N TRP A 199 3.95 12.58 -3.14
CA TRP A 199 4.84 13.58 -3.69
C TRP A 199 6.08 12.96 -4.34
N ASP A 200 6.40 13.39 -5.57
CA ASP A 200 7.65 13.07 -6.25
C ASP A 200 8.57 14.30 -6.27
N PRO A 201 9.70 14.30 -5.53
CA PRO A 201 10.68 15.39 -5.58
C PRO A 201 11.33 15.58 -6.97
N LYS A 202 11.22 14.60 -7.86
CA LYS A 202 11.83 14.62 -9.21
C LYS A 202 10.88 15.18 -10.28
N GLU A 203 9.63 15.48 -9.94
CA GLU A 203 8.68 16.08 -10.88
C GLU A 203 9.07 17.54 -11.16
N GLU A 204 9.45 17.85 -12.41
CA GLU A 204 9.96 19.18 -12.79
C GLU A 204 8.93 20.29 -12.58
N GLU A 205 7.69 20.06 -13.00
CA GLU A 205 6.58 21.01 -12.87
C GLU A 205 5.57 20.58 -11.80
N GLY A 206 6.05 19.97 -10.71
CA GLY A 206 5.20 19.50 -9.62
C GLY A 206 4.44 20.62 -8.92
N PRO A 207 3.22 20.37 -8.41
CA PRO A 207 2.38 21.40 -7.81
C PRO A 207 2.87 21.86 -6.43
N SER A 208 3.99 21.30 -5.94
CA SER A 208 4.60 21.65 -4.65
C SER A 208 6.09 21.39 -4.64
N ASN A 209 6.86 22.38 -4.16
CA ASN A 209 8.28 22.23 -3.89
C ASN A 209 8.54 21.73 -2.45
N GLU A 210 9.79 21.40 -2.13
CA GLU A 210 10.21 20.93 -0.80
C GLU A 210 9.75 21.83 0.34
N LYS A 211 9.81 23.17 0.15
CA LYS A 211 9.40 24.13 1.17
C LYS A 211 7.90 24.05 1.44
N ALA A 212 7.09 23.89 0.40
CA ALA A 212 5.65 23.69 0.54
C ALA A 212 5.34 22.38 1.28
N ILE A 213 6.02 21.29 0.93
CA ILE A 213 5.86 19.98 1.57
C ILE A 213 6.18 20.05 3.07
N LYS A 214 7.30 20.68 3.46
CA LYS A 214 7.64 20.88 4.88
C LYS A 214 6.56 21.67 5.64
N ARG A 215 5.92 22.65 4.97
CA ARG A 215 4.81 23.41 5.56
C ARG A 215 3.55 22.56 5.71
N PHE A 216 3.23 21.70 4.74
CA PHE A 216 2.10 20.77 4.86
C PHE A 216 2.29 19.79 6.02
N ILE A 217 3.48 19.19 6.14
CA ILE A 217 3.81 18.30 7.27
C ILE A 217 3.64 19.04 8.60
N SER A 218 4.24 20.23 8.73
CA SER A 218 4.14 21.02 9.97
C SER A 218 2.70 21.43 10.30
N ALA A 219 1.89 21.79 9.29
CA ALA A 219 0.48 22.09 9.47
C ALA A 219 -0.31 20.85 9.91
N GLY A 220 -0.09 19.70 9.28
CA GLY A 220 -0.70 18.43 9.68
C GLY A 220 -0.35 18.06 11.12
N GLU A 221 0.93 18.13 11.48
CA GLU A 221 1.40 17.87 12.85
C GLU A 221 0.74 18.80 13.89
N SER A 222 0.54 20.07 13.55
CA SER A 222 -0.13 21.05 14.42
C SER A 222 -1.63 20.76 14.61
N LEU A 223 -2.25 20.08 13.65
CA LEU A 223 -3.66 19.69 13.65
C LEU A 223 -3.91 18.30 14.26
N GLY A 224 -2.88 17.63 14.77
CA GLY A 224 -3.05 16.29 15.33
C GLY A 224 -2.89 15.15 14.30
N LEU A 225 -2.35 15.43 13.11
CA LEU A 225 -2.11 14.45 12.05
C LEU A 225 -0.65 13.98 12.04
N HIS A 226 -0.43 12.68 11.88
CA HIS A 226 0.87 12.14 11.52
C HIS A 226 0.99 12.14 10.01
N SER A 227 1.73 13.11 9.46
CA SER A 227 1.90 13.24 8.01
C SER A 227 3.15 12.50 7.56
N GLU A 228 2.99 11.59 6.61
CA GLU A 228 4.08 10.81 6.00
C GLU A 228 4.13 11.04 4.50
N LEU A 229 5.35 11.21 3.97
CA LEU A 229 5.56 11.31 2.53
C LEU A 229 5.59 9.92 1.91
N ILE A 230 4.73 9.72 0.92
CA ILE A 230 4.70 8.51 0.09
C ILE A 230 5.00 8.88 -1.37
N ASN A 231 5.40 7.91 -2.17
CA ASN A 231 5.59 8.04 -3.61
C ASN A 231 4.84 6.92 -4.35
N ARG A 232 5.01 6.87 -5.68
CA ARG A 232 4.43 5.85 -6.56
C ARG A 232 4.65 4.40 -6.12
N ASP A 233 5.72 4.11 -5.38
CA ASP A 233 6.09 2.76 -4.97
C ASP A 233 5.28 2.28 -3.77
N ASP A 234 4.72 3.18 -2.96
CA ASP A 234 4.00 2.84 -1.72
C ASP A 234 2.50 2.54 -1.96
N PHE A 235 2.10 2.27 -3.20
CA PHE A 235 0.69 2.03 -3.57
C PHE A 235 0.05 0.91 -2.75
N GLY A 236 0.80 -0.16 -2.47
CA GLY A 236 0.36 -1.30 -1.68
C GLY A 236 0.05 -0.98 -0.22
N SER A 237 0.78 -0.04 0.36
CA SER A 237 0.67 0.36 1.77
C SER A 237 -0.36 1.46 2.01
N LEU A 238 -1.03 1.96 0.96
CA LEU A 238 -1.96 3.08 1.03
C LEU A 238 -3.13 2.82 2.01
N ALA A 239 -3.58 1.57 2.13
CA ALA A 239 -4.67 1.18 3.03
C ALA A 239 -4.31 1.34 4.53
N GLU A 240 -3.04 1.54 4.86
CA GLU A 240 -2.56 1.75 6.23
C GLU A 240 -2.85 3.16 6.77
N PHE A 241 -3.26 4.09 5.91
CA PHE A 241 -3.51 5.50 6.25
C PHE A 241 -5.01 5.80 6.43
N ASP A 242 -5.32 6.93 7.08
CA ASP A 242 -6.69 7.45 7.21
C ASP A 242 -7.06 8.41 6.07
N ALA A 243 -6.05 9.10 5.50
CA ALA A 243 -6.25 10.07 4.45
C ALA A 243 -5.10 10.08 3.44
N LEU A 244 -5.42 10.51 2.21
CA LEU A 244 -4.49 10.75 1.12
C LEU A 244 -4.57 12.22 0.68
N PHE A 245 -3.42 12.87 0.53
CA PHE A 245 -3.30 14.20 -0.06
C PHE A 245 -2.30 14.16 -1.22
N ILE A 246 -2.75 14.48 -2.43
CA ILE A 246 -1.93 14.39 -3.64
C ILE A 246 -1.22 15.73 -3.90
N ARG A 247 0.11 15.69 -3.94
CA ARG A 247 0.98 16.83 -4.28
C ARG A 247 1.84 16.55 -5.52
N GLU A 248 1.28 15.77 -6.43
CA GLU A 248 1.80 15.50 -7.78
C GLU A 248 0.76 15.92 -8.83
N THR A 249 1.16 16.04 -10.09
CA THR A 249 0.20 16.37 -11.17
C THR A 249 -0.89 15.29 -11.28
N THR A 250 -2.16 15.73 -11.21
CA THR A 250 -3.32 14.86 -11.34
C THR A 250 -3.74 14.73 -12.79
N ASN A 251 -3.91 13.49 -13.25
CA ASN A 251 -4.38 13.19 -14.60
C ASN A 251 -5.05 11.82 -14.63
N VAL A 252 -6.11 11.68 -15.43
CA VAL A 252 -6.91 10.44 -15.59
C VAL A 252 -6.05 9.24 -16.00
N ASN A 253 -5.07 9.46 -16.89
CA ASN A 253 -4.15 8.43 -17.38
C ASN A 253 -2.83 8.42 -16.61
N HIS A 254 -2.86 8.73 -15.32
CA HIS A 254 -1.66 8.82 -14.48
C HIS A 254 -1.83 8.03 -13.18
N HIS A 255 -0.70 7.69 -12.53
CA HIS A 255 -0.72 6.87 -11.32
C HIS A 255 -1.43 7.57 -10.16
N THR A 256 -1.40 8.91 -10.11
CA THR A 256 -2.13 9.73 -9.13
C THR A 256 -3.63 9.44 -9.12
N TYR A 257 -4.26 9.23 -10.29
CA TYR A 257 -5.66 8.82 -10.38
C TYR A 257 -5.90 7.40 -9.84
N ARG A 258 -4.98 6.46 -10.08
CA ARG A 258 -5.04 5.11 -9.50
C ARG A 258 -4.95 5.16 -7.97
N PHE A 259 -4.06 5.98 -7.42
CA PHE A 259 -3.96 6.25 -5.97
C PHE A 259 -5.26 6.80 -5.40
N ALA A 260 -5.83 7.85 -6.02
CA ALA A 260 -7.09 8.43 -5.58
C ALA A 260 -8.21 7.36 -5.56
N ARG A 261 -8.35 6.57 -6.63
CA ARG A 261 -9.38 5.52 -6.73
C ARG A 261 -9.23 4.46 -5.66
N ARG A 262 -7.99 4.00 -5.43
CA ARG A 262 -7.70 3.02 -4.40
C ARG A 262 -7.97 3.57 -3.01
N ALA A 263 -7.51 4.78 -2.71
CA ALA A 263 -7.76 5.42 -1.42
C ALA A 263 -9.26 5.54 -1.12
N THR A 264 -10.07 5.99 -2.10
CA THR A 264 -11.53 6.05 -1.94
C THR A 264 -12.14 4.66 -1.73
N ALA A 265 -11.71 3.64 -2.48
CA ALA A 265 -12.19 2.28 -2.32
C ALA A 265 -11.85 1.67 -0.94
N GLU A 266 -10.68 2.02 -0.40
CA GLU A 266 -10.21 1.63 0.94
C GLU A 266 -10.80 2.51 2.06
N GLY A 267 -11.69 3.46 1.72
CA GLY A 267 -12.39 4.31 2.66
C GLY A 267 -11.55 5.43 3.29
N LEU A 268 -10.45 5.82 2.65
CA LEU A 268 -9.65 6.98 3.06
C LEU A 268 -10.37 8.29 2.71
N VAL A 269 -10.10 9.34 3.49
CA VAL A 269 -10.42 10.71 3.09
C VAL A 269 -9.41 11.14 2.02
N VAL A 270 -9.88 11.47 0.83
CA VAL A 270 -9.00 11.84 -0.29
C VAL A 270 -9.15 13.33 -0.58
N VAL A 271 -8.04 14.06 -0.45
CA VAL A 271 -7.87 15.38 -1.04
C VAL A 271 -7.35 15.15 -2.45
N ASP A 272 -8.02 15.73 -3.44
CA ASP A 272 -7.89 15.40 -4.87
C ASP A 272 -8.53 14.04 -5.21
N ASP A 273 -9.82 13.90 -4.89
CA ASP A 273 -10.59 12.67 -5.11
C ASP A 273 -10.75 12.32 -6.61
N PRO A 274 -11.03 11.04 -6.94
CA PRO A 274 -11.11 10.58 -8.33
C PRO A 274 -12.11 11.36 -9.19
N GLU A 275 -13.24 11.76 -8.62
CA GLU A 275 -14.29 12.45 -9.34
C GLU A 275 -13.84 13.88 -9.68
N SER A 276 -13.21 14.56 -8.71
CA SER A 276 -12.57 15.85 -8.93
C SER A 276 -11.48 15.77 -10.00
N ILE A 277 -10.62 14.76 -9.98
CA ILE A 277 -9.58 14.58 -11.02
C ILE A 277 -10.21 14.44 -12.40
N LEU A 278 -11.24 13.60 -12.55
CA LEU A 278 -11.94 13.42 -13.84
C LEU A 278 -12.56 14.71 -14.35
N LYS A 279 -13.30 15.42 -13.48
CA LYS A 279 -14.04 16.63 -13.85
C LYS A 279 -13.11 17.81 -14.14
N CYS A 280 -12.12 18.05 -13.28
CA CYS A 280 -11.22 19.20 -13.40
C CYS A 280 -10.17 19.03 -14.52
N SER A 281 -9.84 17.78 -14.90
CA SER A 281 -8.96 17.51 -16.04
C SER A 281 -9.65 17.77 -17.38
N ASN A 282 -10.99 17.74 -17.43
CA ASN A 282 -11.75 18.01 -18.63
C ASN A 282 -12.03 19.52 -18.77
N LYS A 283 -11.24 20.21 -19.60
CA LYS A 283 -11.37 21.66 -19.80
C LYS A 283 -12.66 22.07 -20.51
N VAL A 284 -13.28 21.18 -21.28
CA VAL A 284 -14.60 21.41 -21.88
C VAL A 284 -15.65 21.45 -20.77
N TYR A 285 -15.70 20.41 -19.94
CA TYR A 285 -16.65 20.33 -18.82
C TYR A 285 -16.47 21.48 -17.82
N LEU A 286 -15.22 21.88 -17.54
CA LEU A 286 -14.95 23.02 -16.68
C LEU A 286 -15.52 24.33 -17.25
N ALA A 287 -15.36 24.57 -18.55
CA ALA A 287 -15.90 25.76 -19.20
C ALA A 287 -17.44 25.77 -19.15
N GLU A 288 -18.08 24.65 -19.45
CA GLU A 288 -19.54 24.48 -19.34
C GLU A 288 -20.06 24.72 -17.92
N LEU A 289 -19.36 24.18 -16.92
CA LEU A 289 -19.77 24.31 -15.52
C LEU A 289 -19.66 25.77 -15.02
N LEU A 290 -18.59 26.46 -15.40
CA LEU A 290 -18.39 27.86 -15.03
C LEU A 290 -19.44 28.78 -15.68
N ASP A 291 -19.77 28.53 -16.95
CA ASP A 291 -20.83 29.25 -17.66
C ASP A 291 -22.22 28.99 -17.03
N HIS A 292 -22.57 27.72 -16.82
CA HIS A 292 -23.84 27.31 -16.20
C HIS A 292 -24.07 27.95 -14.82
N HIS A 293 -23.00 28.09 -14.02
CA HIS A 293 -23.07 28.70 -12.69
C HIS A 293 -22.80 30.21 -12.69
N ASN A 294 -22.70 30.86 -13.86
CA ASN A 294 -22.41 32.29 -14.02
C ASN A 294 -21.14 32.74 -13.28
N VAL A 295 -20.11 31.89 -13.26
CA VAL A 295 -18.81 32.24 -12.70
C VAL A 295 -18.04 33.08 -13.74
N PRO A 296 -17.54 34.28 -13.37
CA PRO A 296 -16.77 35.11 -14.30
C PRO A 296 -15.53 34.40 -14.82
N THR A 297 -15.41 34.29 -16.14
CA THR A 297 -14.28 33.66 -16.82
C THR A 297 -13.83 34.49 -18.03
N PRO A 298 -12.57 34.34 -18.51
CA PRO A 298 -12.17 34.88 -19.79
C PRO A 298 -13.04 34.33 -20.92
N ARG A 299 -13.19 35.08 -22.03
CA ARG A 299 -13.88 34.58 -23.22
C ARG A 299 -13.25 33.26 -23.67
N THR A 300 -14.02 32.19 -23.57
CA THR A 300 -13.59 30.81 -23.84
C THR A 300 -14.40 30.27 -25.00
N SER A 301 -13.76 29.59 -25.94
CA SER A 301 -14.41 28.92 -27.07
C SER A 301 -13.89 27.51 -27.18
N ILE A 302 -14.80 26.54 -27.32
CA ILE A 302 -14.45 25.13 -27.54
C ILE A 302 -14.33 24.93 -29.05
N VAL A 303 -13.14 24.55 -29.50
CA VAL A 303 -12.84 24.33 -30.92
C VAL A 303 -12.95 22.83 -31.22
N HIS A 304 -13.71 22.48 -32.25
CA HIS A 304 -13.80 21.11 -32.75
C HIS A 304 -12.91 20.97 -34.00
N LYS A 305 -12.35 19.77 -34.25
CA LYS A 305 -11.42 19.57 -35.38
C LYS A 305 -12.07 19.80 -36.75
N GLU A 306 -13.39 19.70 -36.84
CA GLU A 306 -14.19 19.86 -38.06
C GLU A 306 -14.76 21.27 -38.26
N THR A 307 -14.46 22.20 -37.34
CA THR A 307 -14.86 23.62 -37.39
C THR A 307 -13.64 24.52 -37.25
#